data_AF-A0A484MBC8-F1
#
_entry.id   AF-A0A484MBC8-F1
#
_cell.length_a   1.000
_cell.length_b   1.000
_cell.length_c   1.000
_cell.angle_alpha   90.00
_cell.angle_beta   90.00
_cell.angle_gamma   90.00
#
_symmetry.space_group_name_H-M   'P 1'
#
loop_
_entity.id
_entity.type
_entity.pdbx_description
1 polymer ?
#
loop_
_entity_poly.entity_id
_entity_poly.type
_entity_poly.pdbx_seq_one_letter_code
_entity_poly.pdbx_strand_id
1 'polypeptide(L)'
;MEEGEEYSLQKNLIWKTSPSSSLISESNSFLSSTLGRVMNTLLTAKPKKLQDAISRLQPSQKTAPTRVSLEQSLWFLHKYAVDSREKEDSLDQVFIPMIEHSLQLKASKESKQEVLLLNWLFQDGILFQALANNLAGIISRRDDRYISLGWCILTRSLLEFDCTAEKLITHGIREKYDRLLKTFCSCIPCLIAIVCNGR
;
A
#
# COMPACT_ATOMS: atom_id res chain seq x y z
N MET A 1 59.49 -26.08 16.64
CA MET A 1 58.41 -26.27 15.67
C MET A 1 57.12 -26.15 16.46
N GLU A 2 56.34 -25.13 16.14
CA GLU A 2 54.93 -24.93 16.50
C GLU A 2 54.55 -24.81 17.99
N GLU A 3 54.68 -23.59 18.52
CA GLU A 3 53.69 -23.05 19.45
C GLU A 3 53.06 -21.83 18.78
N GLY A 4 51.83 -22.01 18.30
CA GLY A 4 51.08 -20.98 17.60
C GLY A 4 49.96 -21.62 16.83
N GLU A 5 48.83 -21.89 17.50
CA GLU A 5 47.46 -21.89 16.97
C GLU A 5 46.47 -22.49 17.99
N GLU A 6 46.32 -21.84 19.14
CA GLU A 6 45.19 -22.11 20.05
C GLU A 6 44.18 -20.94 20.04
N TYR A 7 43.81 -20.50 18.85
CA TYR A 7 42.71 -19.54 18.63
C TYR A 7 42.03 -19.77 17.28
N SER A 8 41.53 -20.99 16.99
CA SER A 8 40.75 -21.22 15.75
C SER A 8 39.72 -22.36 15.78
N LEU A 9 39.30 -22.86 16.95
CA LEU A 9 38.29 -23.94 17.02
C LEU A 9 36.92 -23.55 17.58
N GLN A 10 36.54 -22.26 17.54
CA GLN A 10 35.18 -21.82 17.88
C GLN A 10 34.33 -21.35 16.69
N LYS A 11 34.79 -21.47 15.44
CA LYS A 11 34.10 -20.82 14.31
C LYS A 11 33.26 -21.69 13.38
N ASN A 12 33.15 -23.02 13.52
CA ASN A 12 32.58 -23.81 12.41
C ASN A 12 31.66 -24.99 12.75
N LEU A 13 30.81 -24.94 13.79
CA LEU A 13 29.74 -25.92 13.98
C LEU A 13 28.80 -25.32 15.05
N ILE A 14 27.52 -25.00 14.88
CA ILE A 14 26.39 -25.72 14.28
C ILE A 14 25.29 -24.65 14.04
N TRP A 15 25.16 -24.14 12.83
CA TRP A 15 23.95 -23.42 12.39
C TRP A 15 23.17 -24.35 11.46
N LYS A 16 22.60 -25.39 12.06
CA LYS A 16 21.52 -26.19 11.46
C LYS A 16 20.29 -26.06 12.32
N THR A 17 19.52 -25.01 12.07
CA THR A 17 18.10 -25.00 12.41
C THR A 17 17.36 -24.49 11.19
N SER A 18 16.62 -25.40 10.56
CA SER A 18 15.59 -25.10 9.58
C SER A 18 14.69 -23.96 10.09
N PRO A 19 14.16 -23.07 9.22
CA PRO A 19 13.34 -21.96 9.69
C PRO A 19 12.02 -22.53 10.22
N SER A 20 11.90 -22.55 11.55
CA SER A 20 10.67 -22.88 12.25
C SER A 20 9.61 -21.86 11.88
N SER A 21 8.42 -22.33 11.50
CA SER A 21 7.25 -21.51 11.13
C SER A 21 6.87 -20.44 12.15
N SER A 22 7.32 -20.56 13.40
CA SER A 22 7.13 -19.58 14.47
C SER A 22 7.83 -18.25 14.21
N LEU A 23 9.08 -18.25 13.72
CA LEU A 23 9.83 -17.00 13.44
C LEU A 23 9.25 -16.25 12.24
N ILE A 24 8.73 -16.98 11.25
CA ILE A 24 8.03 -16.40 10.10
C ILE A 24 6.71 -15.78 10.56
N SER A 25 5.97 -16.45 11.44
CA SER A 25 4.70 -15.95 11.97
C SER A 25 4.89 -14.72 12.86
N GLU A 26 5.93 -14.70 13.70
CA GLU A 26 6.30 -13.52 14.51
C GLU A 26 6.71 -12.36 13.62
N SER A 27 7.59 -12.60 12.64
CA SER A 27 8.03 -11.57 11.68
C SER A 27 6.85 -10.97 10.90
N ASN A 28 5.91 -11.80 10.45
CA ASN A 28 4.70 -11.34 9.77
C ASN A 28 3.76 -10.57 10.70
N SER A 29 3.68 -10.94 11.98
CA SER A 29 2.92 -10.22 13.01
C SER A 29 3.52 -8.84 13.32
N PHE A 30 4.85 -8.75 13.44
CA PHE A 30 5.56 -7.48 13.62
C PHE A 30 5.41 -6.58 12.40
N LEU A 31 5.49 -7.13 11.19
CA LEU A 31 5.27 -6.38 9.94
C LEU A 31 3.82 -5.89 9.84
N SER A 32 2.84 -6.74 10.13
CA SER A 32 1.41 -6.38 10.09
C SER A 32 1.07 -5.31 11.12
N SER A 33 1.55 -5.43 12.36
CA SER A 33 1.34 -4.42 13.41
C SER A 33 2.03 -3.09 13.07
N THR A 34 3.22 -3.13 12.47
CA THR A 34 3.91 -1.92 11.98
C THR A 34 3.13 -1.27 10.84
N LEU A 35 2.69 -2.06 9.87
CA LEU A 35 1.91 -1.58 8.72
C LEU A 35 0.59 -0.97 9.17
N GLY A 36 -0.13 -1.58 10.12
CA GLY A 36 -1.34 -1.02 10.69
C GLY A 36 -1.14 0.38 11.31
N ARG A 37 -0.03 0.58 12.04
CA ARG A 37 0.33 1.89 12.62
C ARG A 37 0.69 2.91 11.55
N VAL A 38 1.40 2.49 10.51
CA VAL A 38 1.74 3.30 9.33
C VAL A 38 0.47 3.74 8.61
N MET A 39 -0.42 2.81 8.27
CA MET A 39 -1.68 3.11 7.59
C MET A 39 -2.57 4.04 8.40
N ASN A 40 -2.72 3.79 9.70
CA ASN A 40 -3.48 4.69 10.57
C ASN A 40 -2.88 6.11 10.60
N THR A 41 -1.55 6.22 10.68
CA THR A 41 -0.83 7.51 10.68
C THR A 41 -1.05 8.28 9.38
N LEU A 42 -1.03 7.59 8.24
CA LEU A 42 -1.22 8.19 6.91
C LEU A 42 -2.66 8.61 6.66
N LEU A 43 -3.62 7.72 6.97
CA LEU A 43 -5.05 7.96 6.71
C LEU A 43 -5.64 9.03 7.66
N THR A 44 -5.16 9.11 8.91
CA THR A 44 -5.61 10.13 9.87
C THR A 44 -4.86 11.47 9.77
N ALA A 45 -3.85 11.56 8.89
CA ALA A 45 -3.10 12.79 8.68
C ALA A 45 -3.98 13.92 8.12
N LYS A 46 -3.67 15.18 8.46
CA LYS A 46 -4.29 16.33 7.79
C LYS A 46 -3.91 16.33 6.30
N PRO A 47 -4.87 16.49 5.35
CA PRO A 47 -4.57 16.39 3.92
C PRO A 47 -3.40 17.26 3.45
N LYS A 48 -3.36 18.54 3.87
CA LYS A 48 -2.24 19.45 3.53
C LYS A 48 -0.88 18.94 4.04
N LYS A 49 -0.82 18.43 5.27
CA LYS A 49 0.42 17.90 5.84
C LYS A 49 0.90 16.66 5.10
N LEU A 50 -0.03 15.79 4.69
CA LEU A 50 0.26 14.61 3.90
C LEU A 50 0.80 14.99 2.51
N GLN A 51 0.14 15.94 1.84
CA GLN A 51 0.59 16.46 0.55
C GLN A 51 1.97 17.12 0.63
N ASP A 52 2.21 17.91 1.68
CA ASP A 52 3.51 18.54 1.90
C ASP A 52 4.60 17.48 2.17
N ALA A 53 4.28 16.42 2.93
CA ALA A 53 5.20 15.32 3.18
C ALA A 53 5.53 14.54 1.88
N ILE A 54 4.51 14.24 1.07
CA ILE A 54 4.68 13.62 -0.27
C ILE A 54 5.59 14.48 -1.15
N SER A 55 5.39 15.80 -1.16
CA SER A 55 6.19 16.72 -1.98
C SER A 55 7.66 16.80 -1.51
N ARG A 56 7.90 16.64 -0.21
CA ARG A 56 9.24 16.62 0.40
C ARG A 56 9.94 15.28 0.30
N LEU A 57 9.25 14.19 -0.05
CA LEU A 57 9.85 12.88 -0.28
C LEU A 57 10.70 12.91 -1.54
N GLN A 58 11.91 13.44 -1.39
CA GLN A 58 12.99 13.28 -2.35
C GLN A 58 13.59 11.88 -2.16
N PRO A 59 14.07 11.21 -3.23
CA PRO A 59 14.64 9.86 -3.15
C PRO A 59 15.88 9.67 -2.25
N SER A 60 16.41 10.74 -1.63
CA SER A 60 17.81 10.76 -1.15
C SER A 60 18.05 11.03 0.33
N GLN A 61 17.04 11.12 1.20
CA GLN A 61 17.32 11.44 2.62
C GLN A 61 17.45 10.19 3.50
N LYS A 62 18.71 9.74 3.67
CA LYS A 62 19.15 8.88 4.77
C LYS A 62 19.16 9.70 6.07
N THR A 63 18.06 9.69 6.80
CA THR A 63 18.11 10.10 8.21
C THR A 63 17.12 9.27 9.03
N ALA A 64 17.65 8.51 9.97
CA ALA A 64 16.85 7.87 11.00
C ALA A 64 16.36 8.95 11.99
N PRO A 65 15.07 8.97 12.37
CA PRO A 65 14.82 9.18 13.79
C PRO A 65 13.67 8.38 14.42
N THR A 66 13.69 8.46 15.75
CA THR A 66 13.07 7.70 16.83
C THR A 66 11.54 7.90 17.00
N ARG A 67 10.84 8.45 16.02
CA ARG A 67 9.37 8.65 16.05
C ARG A 67 8.83 8.58 14.63
N VAL A 68 7.88 7.66 14.39
CA VAL A 68 7.29 7.41 13.06
C VAL A 68 6.73 8.72 12.48
N SER A 69 7.51 9.38 11.62
CA SER A 69 7.08 10.60 10.92
C SER A 69 6.16 10.23 9.75
N LEU A 70 5.48 11.24 9.17
CA LEU A 70 4.69 11.02 7.94
C LEU A 70 5.60 10.57 6.79
N GLU A 71 6.79 11.17 6.69
CA GLU A 71 7.78 10.83 5.68
C GLU A 71 8.29 9.39 5.84
N GLN A 72 8.55 8.94 7.07
CA GLN A 72 8.93 7.55 7.34
C GLN A 72 7.79 6.57 7.05
N SER A 73 6.55 6.96 7.38
CA SER A 73 5.36 6.15 7.10
C SER A 73 5.17 5.97 5.59
N LEU A 74 5.34 7.04 4.82
CA LEU A 74 5.31 7.00 3.36
C LEU A 74 6.45 6.14 2.82
N TRP A 75 7.68 6.32 3.28
CA TRP A 75 8.81 5.50 2.83
C TRP A 75 8.60 4.01 3.13
N PHE A 76 8.11 3.69 4.32
CA PHE A 76 7.74 2.32 4.69
C PHE A 76 6.67 1.76 3.75
N LEU A 77 5.60 2.51 3.49
CA LEU A 77 4.52 2.09 2.60
C LEU A 77 5.03 1.85 1.17
N HIS A 78 5.87 2.74 0.64
CA HIS A 78 6.47 2.57 -0.69
C HIS A 78 7.31 1.30 -0.74
N LYS A 79 8.20 1.11 0.25
CA LYS A 79 9.03 -0.09 0.34
C LYS A 79 8.18 -1.35 0.45
N TYR A 80 7.15 -1.35 1.30
CA TYR A 80 6.23 -2.47 1.44
C TYR A 80 5.53 -2.80 0.11
N ALA A 81 5.10 -1.80 -0.65
CA ALA A 81 4.48 -2.00 -1.96
C ALA A 81 5.46 -2.59 -2.99
N VAL A 82 6.71 -2.14 -2.99
CA VAL A 82 7.79 -2.71 -3.83
C VAL A 82 8.06 -4.16 -3.45
N ASP A 83 8.30 -4.43 -2.17
CA ASP A 83 8.59 -5.76 -1.66
C ASP A 83 7.42 -6.73 -1.94
N SER A 84 6.18 -6.26 -1.78
CA SER A 84 4.98 -7.07 -2.05
C SER A 84 4.84 -7.38 -3.54
N ARG A 85 5.16 -6.44 -4.43
CA ARG A 85 5.19 -6.71 -5.87
C ARG A 85 6.22 -7.78 -6.21
N GLU A 86 7.43 -7.67 -5.66
CA GLU A 86 8.54 -8.60 -5.97
C GLU A 86 8.28 -10.02 -5.46
N LYS A 87 7.55 -10.14 -4.35
CA LYS A 87 7.16 -11.42 -3.75
C LYS A 87 5.79 -11.93 -4.22
N GLU A 88 5.10 -11.16 -5.06
CA GLU A 88 3.71 -11.40 -5.45
C GLU A 88 2.75 -11.52 -4.23
N ASP A 89 3.08 -10.85 -3.13
CA ASP A 89 2.26 -10.81 -1.93
C ASP A 89 1.02 -9.91 -2.13
N SER A 90 -0.05 -10.26 -1.43
CA SER A 90 -1.27 -9.46 -1.41
C SER A 90 -1.05 -8.09 -0.74
N LEU A 91 -1.62 -7.06 -1.35
CA LEU A 91 -1.69 -5.70 -0.81
C LEU A 91 -3.00 -5.43 -0.04
N ASP A 92 -3.73 -6.47 0.35
CA ASP A 92 -4.97 -6.37 1.13
C ASP A 92 -4.77 -5.52 2.40
N GLN A 93 -3.64 -5.68 3.11
CA GLN A 93 -3.33 -4.92 4.32
C GLN A 93 -3.10 -3.41 4.09
N VAL A 94 -2.95 -2.98 2.83
CA VAL A 94 -2.85 -1.57 2.44
C VAL A 94 -4.18 -1.07 1.92
N PHE A 95 -4.78 -1.80 0.98
CA PHE A 95 -5.97 -1.34 0.27
C PHE A 95 -7.25 -1.47 1.08
N ILE A 96 -7.39 -2.48 1.94
CA ILE A 96 -8.59 -2.61 2.78
C ILE A 96 -8.72 -1.41 3.72
N PRO A 97 -7.68 -0.99 4.47
CA PRO A 97 -7.77 0.24 5.27
C PRO A 97 -8.11 1.49 4.45
N MET A 98 -7.62 1.60 3.20
CA MET A 98 -7.97 2.72 2.32
C MET A 98 -9.45 2.68 1.89
N ILE A 99 -9.95 1.49 1.53
CA ILE A 99 -11.36 1.25 1.18
C ILE A 99 -12.26 1.56 2.37
N GLU A 100 -11.92 1.04 3.55
CA GLU A 100 -12.66 1.28 4.79
C GLU A 100 -12.62 2.77 5.19
N HIS A 101 -11.49 3.44 5.01
CA HIS A 101 -11.37 4.87 5.26
C HIS A 101 -12.29 5.69 4.35
N SER A 102 -12.43 5.30 3.07
CA SER A 102 -13.31 5.98 2.12
C SER A 102 -14.81 5.92 2.50
N LEU A 103 -15.21 4.93 3.32
CA LEU A 103 -16.57 4.80 3.83
C LEU A 103 -16.88 5.73 5.00
N GLN A 104 -15.87 6.38 5.60
CA GLN A 104 -16.07 7.20 6.80
C GLN A 104 -16.80 8.49 6.45
N LEU A 105 -18.13 8.48 6.59
CA LEU A 105 -19.06 9.59 6.34
C LEU A 105 -18.75 10.91 7.10
N LYS A 106 -17.89 10.87 8.13
CA LYS A 106 -17.45 12.04 8.92
C LYS A 106 -16.17 12.69 8.39
N ALA A 107 -15.47 12.01 7.48
CA ALA A 107 -14.36 12.58 6.74
C ALA A 107 -14.98 13.61 5.79
N SER A 108 -14.71 14.89 6.02
CA SER A 108 -15.40 16.00 5.35
C SER A 108 -15.30 15.91 3.82
N LYS A 109 -16.05 16.76 3.12
CA LYS A 109 -15.93 17.01 1.66
C LYS A 109 -14.48 17.22 1.14
N GLU A 110 -13.48 17.35 2.02
CA GLU A 110 -12.09 17.67 1.70
C GLU A 110 -11.06 16.60 2.09
N SER A 111 -11.41 15.58 2.87
CA SER A 111 -10.45 14.54 3.27
C SER A 111 -10.42 13.41 2.25
N LYS A 112 -9.42 13.47 1.35
CA LYS A 112 -9.13 12.49 0.29
C LYS A 112 -7.74 11.86 0.47
N GLN A 113 -7.38 11.49 1.70
CA GLN A 113 -6.04 10.98 2.04
C GLN A 113 -5.73 9.70 1.26
N GLU A 114 -6.68 8.79 1.18
CA GLU A 114 -6.58 7.56 0.39
C GLU A 114 -6.35 7.85 -1.10
N VAL A 115 -7.00 8.86 -1.67
CA VAL A 115 -6.79 9.28 -3.06
C VAL A 115 -5.41 9.90 -3.25
N LEU A 116 -4.95 10.74 -2.31
CA LEU A 116 -3.60 11.33 -2.36
C LEU A 116 -2.53 10.24 -2.31
N LEU A 117 -2.69 9.23 -1.44
CA LEU A 117 -1.78 8.10 -1.32
C LEU A 117 -1.78 7.24 -2.58
N LEU A 118 -2.95 6.91 -3.13
CA LEU A 118 -3.06 6.14 -4.37
C LEU A 118 -2.42 6.87 -5.55
N ASN A 119 -2.71 8.17 -5.71
CA ASN A 119 -2.12 8.96 -6.78
C ASN A 119 -0.59 9.02 -6.66
N TRP A 120 -0.06 9.16 -5.44
CA TRP A 120 1.38 9.11 -5.19
C TRP A 120 1.98 7.72 -5.50
N LEU A 121 1.37 6.63 -5.02
CA LEU A 121 1.83 5.26 -5.32
C LEU A 121 1.78 4.93 -6.81
N PHE A 122 0.83 5.50 -7.55
CA PHE A 122 0.68 5.31 -9.00
C PHE A 122 1.70 6.08 -9.84
N GLN A 123 2.50 6.97 -9.25
CA GLN A 123 3.55 7.68 -9.98
C GLN A 123 4.63 6.72 -10.52
N ASP A 124 4.92 5.64 -9.81
CA ASP A 124 5.78 4.57 -10.32
C ASP A 124 4.99 3.68 -11.30
N GLY A 125 5.38 3.70 -12.57
CA GLY A 125 4.70 2.95 -13.63
C GLY A 125 4.80 1.43 -13.50
N ILE A 126 5.83 0.91 -12.84
CA ILE A 126 6.03 -0.53 -12.62
C ILE A 126 5.16 -0.97 -11.43
N LEU A 127 5.13 -0.18 -10.35
CA LEU A 127 4.22 -0.45 -9.22
C LEU A 127 2.76 -0.31 -9.61
N PHE A 128 2.44 0.65 -10.49
CA PHE A 128 1.07 0.94 -10.91
C PHE A 128 0.28 -0.32 -11.31
N GLN A 129 0.83 -1.17 -12.17
CA GLN A 129 0.10 -2.35 -12.66
C GLN A 129 -0.16 -3.36 -11.51
N ALA A 130 0.83 -3.59 -10.65
CA ALA A 130 0.70 -4.50 -9.52
C ALA A 130 -0.33 -3.99 -8.50
N LEU A 131 -0.33 -2.68 -8.25
CA LEU A 131 -1.29 -2.01 -7.37
C LEU A 131 -2.71 -2.09 -7.94
N ALA A 132 -2.90 -1.77 -9.23
CA ALA A 132 -4.18 -1.82 -9.91
C ALA A 132 -4.78 -3.23 -9.91
N ASN A 133 -3.96 -4.24 -10.21
CA ASN A 133 -4.38 -5.65 -10.19
C ASN A 133 -4.76 -6.12 -8.79
N ASN A 134 -4.01 -5.73 -7.76
CA ASN A 134 -4.36 -6.06 -6.37
C ASN A 134 -5.68 -5.43 -5.95
N LEU A 135 -5.90 -4.16 -6.29
CA LEU A 135 -7.12 -3.43 -5.97
C LEU A 135 -8.36 -4.03 -6.67
N ALA A 136 -8.23 -4.45 -7.93
CA ALA A 136 -9.28 -5.19 -8.65
C ALA A 136 -9.49 -6.60 -8.08
N GLY A 137 -8.40 -7.26 -7.69
CA GLY A 137 -8.41 -8.58 -7.07
C GLY A 137 -9.16 -8.61 -5.75
N ILE A 138 -9.10 -7.54 -4.95
CA ILE A 138 -9.86 -7.43 -3.69
C ILE A 138 -11.37 -7.57 -3.95
N ILE A 139 -11.89 -6.86 -4.95
CA ILE A 139 -13.33 -6.94 -5.29
C ILE A 139 -13.69 -8.30 -5.89
N SER A 140 -12.79 -8.86 -6.70
CA SER A 140 -13.05 -10.14 -7.35
C SER A 140 -13.05 -11.32 -6.36
N ARG A 141 -12.29 -11.20 -5.25
CA ARG A 141 -12.14 -12.28 -4.25
C ARG A 141 -13.04 -12.09 -3.02
N ARG A 142 -13.43 -10.87 -2.67
CA ARG A 142 -14.22 -10.60 -1.46
C ARG A 142 -15.69 -10.43 -1.80
N ASP A 143 -16.51 -11.34 -1.28
CA ASP A 143 -17.96 -11.20 -1.25
C ASP A 143 -18.40 -10.37 -0.03
N ASP A 144 -17.83 -9.17 0.10
CA ASP A 144 -18.14 -8.23 1.17
C ASP A 144 -18.71 -6.95 0.57
N ARG A 145 -19.98 -6.68 0.89
CA ARG A 145 -20.74 -5.52 0.44
C ARG A 145 -20.15 -4.20 0.90
N TYR A 146 -19.62 -4.15 2.13
CA TYR A 146 -19.01 -2.95 2.66
C TYR A 146 -17.73 -2.63 1.89
N ILE A 147 -16.88 -3.64 1.67
CA ILE A 147 -15.67 -3.48 0.85
C ILE A 147 -16.02 -3.06 -0.58
N SER A 148 -17.07 -3.66 -1.15
CA SER A 148 -17.53 -3.33 -2.51
C SER A 148 -18.04 -1.90 -2.63
N LEU A 149 -18.84 -1.44 -1.66
CA LEU A 149 -19.30 -0.06 -1.59
C LEU A 149 -18.13 0.91 -1.41
N GLY A 150 -17.20 0.62 -0.49
CA GLY A 150 -16.04 1.48 -0.26
C GLY A 150 -15.16 1.58 -1.48
N TRP A 151 -14.97 0.47 -2.21
CA TRP A 151 -14.24 0.47 -3.47
C TRP A 151 -14.92 1.33 -4.53
N CYS A 152 -16.25 1.30 -4.63
CA CYS A 152 -17.00 2.16 -5.55
C CYS A 152 -16.79 3.64 -5.22
N ILE A 153 -16.83 4.01 -3.93
CA ILE A 153 -16.60 5.39 -3.46
C ILE A 153 -15.15 5.83 -3.73
N LEU A 154 -14.19 4.98 -3.40
CA LEU A 154 -12.76 5.21 -3.60
C LEU A 154 -12.44 5.41 -5.09
N THR A 155 -12.91 4.50 -5.95
CA THR A 155 -12.70 4.54 -7.39
C THR A 155 -13.32 5.78 -8.00
N ARG A 156 -14.55 6.13 -7.61
CA ARG A 156 -15.18 7.38 -8.03
C ARG A 156 -14.35 8.60 -7.63
N SER A 157 -13.90 8.64 -6.37
CA SER A 157 -13.12 9.77 -5.84
C SER A 157 -11.78 9.94 -6.53
N LEU A 158 -11.17 8.82 -6.92
CA LEU A 158 -9.92 8.77 -7.66
C LEU A 158 -10.08 9.29 -9.09
N LEU A 159 -11.17 8.92 -9.78
CA LEU A 159 -11.50 9.44 -11.11
C LEU A 159 -11.86 10.93 -11.08
N GLU A 160 -12.62 11.37 -10.07
CA GLU A 160 -12.96 12.79 -9.89
C GLU A 160 -11.73 13.65 -9.55
N PHE A 161 -10.76 13.10 -8.80
CA PHE A 161 -9.51 13.79 -8.48
C PHE A 161 -8.67 14.09 -9.72
N ASP A 162 -8.59 13.16 -10.67
CA ASP A 162 -7.89 13.40 -11.96
C ASP A 162 -8.60 14.51 -12.78
N CYS A 163 -9.93 14.47 -12.83
CA CYS A 163 -10.74 15.48 -13.54
C CYS A 163 -10.62 16.90 -12.97
N THR A 164 -10.29 17.06 -11.68
CA THR A 164 -10.09 18.38 -11.05
C THR A 164 -8.61 18.77 -10.91
N ALA A 165 -7.69 17.83 -11.04
CA ALA A 165 -6.25 18.07 -10.98
C ALA A 165 -5.68 18.60 -12.32
N GLU A 166 -6.42 19.48 -13.01
CA GLU A 166 -6.05 20.16 -14.27
C GLU A 166 -4.68 20.89 -14.22
N LYS A 167 -4.07 21.04 -13.04
CA LYS A 167 -2.79 21.74 -12.84
C LYS A 167 -1.55 20.83 -12.77
N LEU A 168 -1.68 19.51 -12.86
CA LEU A 168 -0.55 18.57 -12.67
C LEU A 168 -0.30 17.58 -13.83
N ILE A 169 -1.09 17.65 -14.90
CA ILE A 169 -1.15 16.56 -15.89
C ILE A 169 -0.04 16.70 -16.94
N THR A 170 0.98 15.86 -16.82
CA THR A 170 1.76 15.39 -17.98
C THR A 170 1.05 14.20 -18.62
N HIS A 171 1.18 14.03 -19.94
CA HIS A 171 0.49 13.02 -20.76
C HIS A 171 0.53 11.58 -20.18
N GLY A 172 1.59 11.22 -19.44
CA GLY A 172 1.76 9.89 -18.86
C GLY A 172 0.81 9.52 -17.71
N ILE A 173 0.15 10.49 -17.08
CA ILE A 173 -0.84 10.24 -16.01
C ILE A 173 -2.15 9.72 -16.61
N ARG A 174 -2.59 10.29 -17.74
CA ARG A 174 -3.84 9.89 -18.42
C ARG A 174 -3.82 8.44 -18.90
N GLU A 175 -2.69 7.98 -19.43
CA GLU A 175 -2.51 6.59 -19.87
C GLU A 175 -2.60 5.58 -18.72
N LYS A 176 -2.18 5.98 -17.52
CA LYS A 176 -2.33 5.15 -16.31
C LYS A 176 -3.79 5.09 -15.88
N TYR A 177 -4.52 6.20 -15.90
CA TYR A 177 -5.95 6.19 -15.61
C TYR A 177 -6.76 5.36 -16.62
N ASP A 178 -6.42 5.38 -17.92
CA ASP A 178 -7.05 4.49 -18.91
C ASP A 178 -6.80 3.01 -18.59
N ARG A 179 -5.56 2.64 -18.23
CA ARG A 179 -5.24 1.27 -17.79
C ARG A 179 -5.94 0.90 -16.49
N LEU A 180 -6.08 1.85 -15.57
CA LEU A 180 -6.79 1.66 -14.31
C LEU A 180 -8.26 1.34 -14.59
N LEU A 181 -8.91 2.15 -15.43
CA LEU A 181 -10.29 1.94 -15.86
C LEU A 181 -10.46 0.58 -16.52
N LYS A 182 -9.58 0.21 -17.46
CA LYS A 182 -9.59 -1.13 -18.09
C LYS A 182 -9.47 -2.25 -17.08
N THR A 183 -8.59 -2.09 -16.08
CA THR A 183 -8.43 -3.07 -15.00
C THR A 183 -9.72 -3.17 -14.18
N PHE A 184 -10.35 -2.04 -13.86
CA PHE A 184 -11.59 -1.98 -13.09
C PHE A 184 -12.83 -2.45 -13.85
N CYS A 185 -12.84 -2.37 -15.19
CA CYS A 185 -13.91 -2.94 -16.00
C CYS A 185 -14.07 -4.45 -15.74
N SER A 186 -12.97 -5.16 -15.42
CA SER A 186 -13.03 -6.58 -15.05
C SER A 186 -13.84 -6.84 -13.76
N CYS A 187 -13.98 -5.84 -12.89
CA CYS A 187 -14.75 -5.95 -11.64
C CYS A 187 -16.25 -5.69 -11.83
N ILE A 188 -16.68 -5.12 -12.97
CA ILE A 188 -18.09 -4.75 -13.22
C ILE A 188 -19.04 -5.94 -13.06
N PRO A 189 -18.78 -7.14 -13.62
CA PRO A 189 -19.67 -8.29 -13.42
C PRO A 189 -19.83 -8.67 -11.95
N CYS A 190 -18.74 -8.63 -11.17
CA CYS A 190 -18.77 -8.91 -9.73
C CYS A 190 -19.65 -7.89 -8.99
N LEU A 191 -19.47 -6.60 -9.29
CA LEU A 191 -20.26 -5.53 -8.68
C LEU A 191 -21.75 -5.62 -9.05
N ILE A 192 -22.05 -5.92 -10.31
CA ILE A 192 -23.43 -6.14 -10.77
C ILE A 192 -24.04 -7.33 -10.02
N ALA A 193 -23.32 -8.43 -9.87
CA ALA A 193 -23.80 -9.60 -9.14
C ALA A 193 -24.14 -9.25 -7.68
N ILE A 194 -23.31 -8.45 -6.99
CA ILE A 194 -23.57 -8.01 -5.62
C ILE A 194 -24.83 -7.15 -5.54
N VAL A 195 -25.03 -6.22 -6.49
CA VAL A 195 -26.20 -5.34 -6.55
C VAL A 195 -27.48 -6.13 -6.87
N CYS A 196 -27.42 -7.00 -7.88
CA CYS A 196 -28.58 -7.76 -8.36
C CYS A 196 -29.01 -8.85 -7.38
N ASN A 197 -28.07 -9.47 -6.65
CA ASN A 197 -28.40 -10.63 -5.83
C ASN A 197 -28.92 -10.28 -4.44
N GLY A 198 -28.87 -9.02 -3.99
CA GLY A 198 -29.54 -8.57 -2.75
C GLY A 198 -29.09 -9.25 -1.44
N ARG A 199 -28.24 -10.29 -1.48
CA ARG A 199 -27.68 -11.09 -0.38
C ARG A 199 -26.48 -10.46 0.30
#